data_AF-A0A7Y4X6D2-F1
#
_entry.id   AF-A0A7Y4X6D2-F1
#
_cell.length_a   1.000
_cell.length_b   1.000
_cell.length_c   1.000
_cell.angle_alpha   90.00
_cell.angle_beta   90.00
_cell.angle_gamma   90.00
#
_symmetry.space_group_name_H-M   'P 1'
#
loop_
_entity.id
_entity.type
_entity.pdbx_description
1 polymer ?
#
loop_
_entity_poly.entity_id
_entity_poly.type
_entity_poly.pdbx_seq_one_letter_code
_entity_poly.pdbx_strand_id
1 'polypeptide(L)'
;MIQNNSQNDVTGVEAIPIWLEDSLKTAQAFTQFATLSPEPPPETFHQRSKQAAQAAFLIAQLRDEKRLSSFVPLALGELLEGLARIAGLSLTPLLVWLNAKEINALNPDAVGAAVRVAKLIGCSMRETMAHLRLGFANAQGAAPVPLLLARYRATDVSQSPLESCETLLTRIETKYEPPSLRQLRQLESLVHAEFAQASTPVNTKDVRS
;
A
#
# COMPACT_ATOMS: atom_id res chain seq x y z
N MET A 1 -57.27 -23.11 71.55
CA MET A 1 -57.11 -21.80 70.91
C MET A 1 -55.95 -21.09 71.59
N ILE A 2 -54.89 -20.55 70.98
CA ILE A 2 -54.32 -20.49 69.62
C ILE A 2 -52.80 -20.39 69.87
N GLN A 3 -52.00 -20.91 68.94
CA GLN A 3 -50.53 -20.94 68.91
C GLN A 3 -49.89 -19.56 69.15
N ASN A 4 -48.64 -19.54 69.65
CA ASN A 4 -47.61 -18.77 68.95
C ASN A 4 -46.20 -19.30 69.25
N ASN A 5 -45.70 -20.00 68.24
CA ASN A 5 -44.31 -20.29 68.00
C ASN A 5 -43.67 -19.06 67.32
N SER A 6 -42.33 -19.01 67.34
CA SER A 6 -41.48 -18.17 66.49
C SER A 6 -41.20 -16.74 66.96
N GLN A 7 -39.98 -16.54 67.43
CA GLN A 7 -39.13 -15.46 66.92
C GLN A 7 -37.67 -15.89 67.04
N ASN A 8 -37.20 -16.60 66.00
CA ASN A 8 -35.78 -16.70 65.69
C ASN A 8 -35.30 -15.30 65.33
N ASP A 9 -34.42 -14.76 66.16
CA ASP A 9 -33.69 -13.54 65.90
C ASP A 9 -32.56 -13.87 64.91
N VAL A 10 -32.88 -13.87 63.61
CA VAL A 10 -31.88 -13.98 62.53
C VAL A 10 -31.38 -12.58 62.23
N THR A 11 -30.52 -12.05 63.11
CA THR A 11 -29.63 -10.93 62.75
C THR A 11 -28.44 -11.48 61.97
N GLY A 12 -28.73 -11.95 60.77
CA GLY A 12 -27.74 -12.34 59.77
C GLY A 12 -27.88 -11.43 58.56
N VAL A 13 -27.48 -10.16 58.68
CA VAL A 13 -27.15 -9.39 57.48
C VAL A 13 -25.86 -10.01 56.96
N GLU A 14 -25.99 -11.07 56.15
CA GLU A 14 -24.87 -11.65 55.42
C GLU A 14 -24.22 -10.52 54.63
N ALA A 15 -23.01 -10.15 55.05
CA ALA A 15 -22.20 -9.18 54.35
C ALA A 15 -22.08 -9.63 52.91
N ILE A 16 -22.42 -8.73 51.99
CA ILE A 16 -22.33 -9.02 50.57
C ILE A 16 -20.89 -9.44 50.26
N PRO A 17 -20.67 -10.63 49.68
CA PRO A 17 -19.32 -11.08 49.36
C PRO A 17 -18.62 -10.08 48.43
N ILE A 18 -17.37 -9.75 48.74
CA ILE A 18 -16.57 -8.74 48.02
C ILE A 18 -16.54 -9.00 46.50
N TRP A 19 -16.49 -10.28 46.08
CA TRP A 19 -16.51 -10.65 44.67
C TRP A 19 -17.81 -10.25 43.95
N LEU A 20 -18.94 -10.20 44.67
CA LEU A 20 -20.23 -9.80 44.13
C LEU A 20 -20.30 -8.27 43.97
N GLU A 21 -19.75 -7.52 44.94
CA GLU A 21 -19.61 -6.06 44.81
C GLU A 21 -18.72 -5.68 43.63
N ASP A 22 -17.58 -6.35 43.47
CA ASP A 22 -16.65 -6.09 42.36
C ASP A 22 -17.28 -6.44 41.01
N SER A 23 -18.04 -7.52 40.94
CA SER A 23 -18.79 -7.90 39.73
C SER A 23 -19.89 -6.90 39.38
N LEU A 24 -20.62 -6.40 40.39
CA LEU A 24 -21.65 -5.38 40.20
C LEU A 24 -21.08 -4.01 39.82
N LYS A 25 -19.95 -3.61 40.41
CA LYS A 25 -19.21 -2.39 40.01
C LYS A 25 -18.70 -2.51 38.57
N THR A 26 -18.20 -3.68 38.18
CA THR A 26 -17.74 -3.93 36.81
C THR A 26 -18.90 -3.89 35.80
N ALA A 27 -20.05 -4.48 36.15
CA ALA A 27 -21.26 -4.43 35.32
C ALA A 27 -21.79 -2.99 35.19
N GLN A 28 -21.82 -2.22 36.28
CA GLN A 28 -22.21 -0.81 36.25
C GLN A 28 -21.24 0.04 35.42
N ALA A 29 -19.93 -0.19 35.51
CA ALA A 29 -18.95 0.46 34.66
C ALA A 29 -19.18 0.12 33.17
N PHE A 30 -19.52 -1.14 32.85
CA PHE A 30 -19.85 -1.55 31.48
C PHE A 30 -21.13 -0.88 30.96
N THR A 31 -22.11 -0.69 31.84
CA THR A 31 -23.36 0.02 31.49
C THR A 31 -23.09 1.49 31.23
N GLN A 32 -22.18 2.11 32.00
CA GLN A 32 -21.72 3.48 31.77
C GLN A 32 -20.99 3.64 30.43
N PHE A 33 -20.18 2.66 30.02
CA PHE A 33 -19.57 2.64 28.68
C PHE A 33 -20.60 2.45 27.56
N ALA A 34 -21.66 1.67 27.78
CA ALA A 34 -22.73 1.49 26.80
C ALA A 34 -23.62 2.75 26.65
N THR A 35 -23.72 3.59 27.68
CA THR A 35 -24.43 4.88 27.64
C THR A 35 -23.62 6.04 27.10
N LEU A 36 -22.29 5.90 26.98
CA LEU A 36 -21.47 6.82 26.21
C LEU A 36 -21.77 6.55 24.73
N SER A 37 -22.77 7.26 24.20
CA SER A 37 -23.00 7.31 22.76
C SER A 37 -21.66 7.72 22.13
N PRO A 38 -21.01 6.86 21.33
CA PRO A 38 -19.73 7.21 20.75
C PRO A 38 -19.92 8.49 19.95
N GLU A 39 -19.18 9.53 20.31
CA GLU A 39 -19.17 10.77 19.54
C GLU A 39 -18.87 10.40 18.09
N PRO A 40 -19.72 10.78 17.12
CA PRO A 40 -19.49 10.42 15.73
C PRO A 40 -18.12 10.96 15.34
N PRO A 41 -17.25 10.14 14.73
CA PRO A 41 -15.91 10.59 14.42
C PRO A 41 -16.00 11.79 13.46
N PRO A 42 -15.01 12.71 13.52
CA PRO A 42 -15.03 13.93 12.72
C PRO A 42 -15.29 13.60 11.23
N GLU A 43 -16.02 14.43 10.51
CA GLU A 43 -16.33 14.20 9.07
C GLU A 43 -15.05 13.93 8.23
N THR A 44 -13.94 14.54 8.63
CA THR A 44 -12.61 14.33 8.03
C THR A 44 -12.07 12.91 8.22
N PHE A 45 -12.46 12.19 9.26
CA PHE A 45 -12.14 10.78 9.44
C PHE A 45 -12.89 9.92 8.43
N HIS A 46 -14.22 10.06 8.35
CA HIS A 46 -15.03 9.30 7.40
C HIS A 46 -14.58 9.51 5.95
N GLN A 47 -14.24 10.74 5.58
CA GLN A 47 -13.71 11.04 4.25
C GLN A 47 -12.36 10.37 3.98
N ARG A 48 -11.43 10.42 4.94
CA ARG A 48 -10.12 9.74 4.83
C ARG A 48 -10.28 8.22 4.76
N SER A 49 -11.16 7.64 5.56
CA SER A 49 -11.45 6.21 5.53
C SER A 49 -12.05 5.78 4.19
N LYS A 50 -12.96 6.58 3.62
CA LYS A 50 -13.53 6.32 2.30
C LYS A 50 -12.46 6.37 1.21
N GLN A 51 -11.58 7.38 1.23
CA GLN A 51 -10.47 7.49 0.29
C GLN A 51 -9.48 6.32 0.41
N ALA A 52 -9.12 5.94 1.64
CA ALA A 52 -8.23 4.80 1.88
C ALA A 52 -8.85 3.47 1.42
N ALA A 53 -10.15 3.26 1.68
CA ALA A 53 -10.87 2.06 1.23
C ALA A 53 -10.91 1.99 -0.31
N GLN A 54 -11.16 3.10 -0.99
CA GLN A 54 -11.12 3.19 -2.45
C GLN A 54 -9.73 2.89 -3.00
N ALA A 55 -8.68 3.48 -2.42
CA ALA A 55 -7.31 3.22 -2.82
C ALA A 55 -6.92 1.75 -2.60
N ALA A 56 -7.27 1.16 -1.45
CA ALA A 56 -7.00 -0.23 -1.15
C ALA A 56 -7.71 -1.18 -2.13
N PHE A 57 -8.97 -0.90 -2.49
CA PHE A 57 -9.68 -1.65 -3.51
C PHE A 57 -9.00 -1.59 -4.87
N LEU A 58 -8.59 -0.38 -5.31
CA LEU A 58 -7.86 -0.21 -6.57
C LEU A 58 -6.53 -0.97 -6.57
N ILE A 59 -5.76 -0.89 -5.48
CA ILE A 59 -4.49 -1.61 -5.33
C ILE A 59 -4.71 -3.13 -5.42
N ALA A 60 -5.77 -3.65 -4.77
CA ALA A 60 -6.08 -5.07 -4.81
C ALA A 60 -6.37 -5.54 -6.25
N GLN A 61 -7.20 -4.81 -6.99
CA GLN A 61 -7.51 -5.11 -8.40
C GLN A 61 -6.26 -5.04 -9.28
N LEU A 62 -5.45 -3.98 -9.15
CA LEU A 62 -4.20 -3.84 -9.91
C LEU A 62 -3.19 -4.95 -9.58
N ARG A 63 -3.15 -5.40 -8.32
CA ARG A 63 -2.31 -6.52 -7.90
C ARG A 63 -2.74 -7.83 -8.57
N ASP A 64 -4.04 -8.07 -8.68
CA ASP A 64 -4.54 -9.28 -9.34
C ASP A 64 -4.19 -9.26 -10.84
N GLU A 65 -4.34 -8.13 -11.53
CA GLU A 65 -3.87 -7.98 -12.91
C GLU A 65 -2.34 -8.13 -13.03
N LYS A 66 -1.57 -7.59 -12.07
CA LYS A 66 -0.11 -7.72 -12.06
C LYS A 66 0.34 -9.18 -11.87
N ARG A 67 -0.41 -9.98 -11.10
CA ARG A 67 -0.12 -11.41 -10.88
C ARG A 67 -0.32 -12.24 -12.13
N LEU A 68 -1.28 -11.86 -12.97
CA LEU A 68 -1.57 -12.54 -14.23
C LEU A 68 -0.61 -12.15 -15.36
N SER A 69 0.09 -11.02 -15.21
CA SER A 69 1.01 -10.50 -16.23
C SER A 69 2.48 -10.81 -15.90
N SER A 70 3.17 -11.45 -16.85
CA SER A 70 4.63 -11.50 -16.85
C SER A 70 5.23 -10.11 -17.11
N PHE A 71 6.53 -9.93 -16.89
CA PHE A 71 7.22 -8.68 -17.20
C PHE A 71 6.96 -8.21 -18.64
N VAL A 72 6.40 -7.00 -18.78
CA VAL A 72 6.15 -6.33 -20.07
C VAL A 72 7.07 -5.12 -20.17
N PRO A 73 7.90 -4.97 -21.22
CA PRO A 73 8.82 -3.84 -21.33
C PRO A 73 8.05 -2.56 -21.70
N LEU A 74 7.44 -1.93 -20.70
CA LEU A 74 6.78 -0.61 -20.75
C LEU A 74 7.37 0.32 -19.70
N ALA A 75 7.27 1.63 -19.91
CA ALA A 75 7.61 2.59 -18.88
C ALA A 75 6.74 2.38 -17.64
N LEU A 76 7.23 2.76 -16.46
CA LEU A 76 6.53 2.47 -15.19
C LEU A 76 5.10 3.05 -15.16
N GLY A 77 4.94 4.30 -15.58
CA GLY A 77 3.62 4.93 -15.66
C GLY A 77 2.69 4.24 -16.67
N GLU A 78 3.22 3.92 -17.86
CA GLU A 78 2.48 3.19 -18.92
C GLU A 78 2.02 1.80 -18.47
N LEU A 79 2.85 1.09 -17.69
CA LEU A 79 2.48 -0.19 -17.09
C LEU A 79 1.27 0.00 -16.18
N LEU A 80 1.31 0.98 -15.26
CA LEU A 80 0.25 1.21 -14.29
C LEU A 80 -1.05 1.65 -14.97
N GLU A 81 -0.97 2.51 -15.98
CA GLU A 81 -2.12 2.87 -16.81
C GLU A 81 -2.66 1.70 -17.62
N GLY A 82 -1.78 0.85 -18.15
CA GLY A 82 -2.15 -0.37 -18.86
C GLY A 82 -2.92 -1.33 -17.96
N LEU A 83 -2.42 -1.59 -16.76
CA LEU A 83 -3.10 -2.43 -15.76
C LEU A 83 -4.45 -1.84 -15.35
N ALA A 84 -4.51 -0.53 -15.10
CA ALA A 84 -5.76 0.14 -14.76
C ALA A 84 -6.78 0.04 -15.89
N ARG A 85 -6.33 0.21 -17.15
CA ARG A 85 -7.20 0.09 -18.34
C ARG A 85 -7.75 -1.32 -18.50
N ILE A 86 -6.93 -2.34 -18.30
CA ILE A 86 -7.35 -3.76 -18.37
C ILE A 86 -8.41 -4.04 -17.29
N ALA A 87 -8.19 -3.56 -16.06
CA ALA A 87 -9.15 -3.71 -14.97
C ALA A 87 -10.40 -2.80 -15.08
N GLY A 88 -10.47 -1.91 -16.07
CA GLY A 88 -11.56 -0.93 -16.20
C GLY A 88 -11.59 0.12 -15.08
N LEU A 89 -10.42 0.48 -14.54
CA LEU A 89 -10.27 1.37 -13.38
C LEU A 89 -9.71 2.74 -13.77
N SER A 90 -10.07 3.75 -12.97
CA SER A 90 -9.42 5.06 -12.99
C SER A 90 -8.34 5.14 -11.91
N LEU A 91 -7.14 5.62 -12.27
CA LEU A 91 -6.05 5.85 -11.31
C LEU A 91 -6.22 7.13 -10.49
N THR A 92 -7.14 8.02 -10.84
CA THR A 92 -7.33 9.32 -10.18
C THR A 92 -7.51 9.22 -8.66
N PRO A 93 -8.35 8.31 -8.11
CA PRO A 93 -8.49 8.20 -6.66
C PRO A 93 -7.20 7.76 -5.96
N LEU A 94 -6.39 6.94 -6.64
CA LEU A 94 -5.09 6.49 -6.13
C LEU A 94 -4.07 7.63 -6.13
N LEU A 95 -4.07 8.46 -7.17
CA LEU A 95 -3.21 9.66 -7.25
C LEU A 95 -3.57 10.68 -6.17
N VAL A 96 -4.87 10.93 -5.96
CA VAL A 96 -5.34 11.81 -4.88
C VAL A 96 -4.91 11.27 -3.52
N TRP A 97 -5.05 9.97 -3.28
CA TRP A 97 -4.63 9.33 -2.02
C TRP A 97 -3.11 9.42 -1.80
N LEU A 98 -2.31 9.33 -2.86
CA LEU A 98 -0.85 9.49 -2.81
C LEU A 98 -0.37 10.95 -2.81
N ASN A 99 -1.29 11.92 -2.91
CA ASN A 99 -0.98 13.32 -3.12
C ASN A 99 -0.07 13.56 -4.36
N ALA A 100 -0.32 12.82 -5.43
CA ALA A 100 0.40 12.90 -6.70
C ALA A 100 -0.48 13.55 -7.77
N LYS A 101 0.12 14.36 -8.64
CA LYS A 101 -0.58 14.99 -9.77
C LYS A 101 -0.67 14.08 -10.98
N GLU A 102 0.37 13.29 -11.22
CA GLU A 102 0.53 12.43 -12.38
C GLU A 102 1.49 11.27 -12.07
N ILE A 103 1.48 10.23 -12.90
CA ILE A 103 2.30 9.01 -12.72
C ILE A 103 3.30 8.74 -13.85
N ASN A 104 3.15 9.45 -14.98
CA ASN A 104 3.96 9.22 -16.18
C ASN A 104 5.17 10.14 -16.29
N ALA A 105 5.24 11.20 -15.46
CA ALA A 105 6.35 12.14 -15.53
C ALA A 105 7.63 11.57 -14.89
N LEU A 106 8.78 11.97 -15.43
CA LEU A 106 10.11 11.62 -14.92
C LEU A 106 10.64 12.66 -13.91
N ASN A 107 9.76 13.15 -13.05
CA ASN A 107 10.12 14.01 -11.92
C ASN A 107 10.07 13.22 -10.60
N PRO A 108 10.74 13.67 -9.53
CA PRO A 108 10.82 12.94 -8.28
C PRO A 108 9.46 12.58 -7.66
N ASP A 109 8.49 13.50 -7.71
CA ASP A 109 7.17 13.29 -7.11
C ASP A 109 6.38 12.20 -7.83
N ALA A 110 6.32 12.27 -9.17
CA ALA A 110 5.62 11.29 -9.99
C ALA A 110 6.30 9.91 -9.93
N VAL A 111 7.63 9.86 -9.97
CA VAL A 111 8.39 8.60 -9.84
C VAL A 111 8.18 7.99 -8.45
N GLY A 112 8.25 8.79 -7.38
CA GLY A 112 7.99 8.31 -6.02
C GLY A 112 6.58 7.72 -5.88
N ALA A 113 5.57 8.39 -6.41
CA ALA A 113 4.19 7.89 -6.42
C ALA A 113 4.07 6.58 -7.23
N ALA A 114 4.63 6.54 -8.44
CA ALA A 114 4.61 5.35 -9.29
C ALA A 114 5.29 4.15 -8.63
N VAL A 115 6.43 4.37 -7.96
CA VAL A 115 7.16 3.34 -7.23
C VAL A 115 6.37 2.81 -6.04
N ARG A 116 5.70 3.69 -5.28
CA ARG A 116 4.81 3.27 -4.19
C ARG A 116 3.68 2.37 -4.70
N VAL A 117 3.04 2.75 -5.80
CA VAL A 117 2.02 1.90 -6.42
C VAL A 117 2.62 0.58 -6.87
N ALA A 118 3.74 0.59 -7.60
CA ALA A 118 4.41 -0.61 -8.09
C ALA A 118 4.72 -1.60 -6.94
N LYS A 119 5.28 -1.08 -5.84
CA LYS A 119 5.53 -1.85 -4.62
C LYS A 119 4.24 -2.43 -4.03
N LEU A 120 3.18 -1.62 -3.93
CA LEU A 120 1.89 -2.05 -3.37
C LEU A 120 1.22 -3.12 -4.23
N ILE A 121 1.35 -3.08 -5.56
CA ILE A 121 0.79 -4.09 -6.46
C ILE A 121 1.70 -5.33 -6.60
N GLY A 122 2.83 -5.37 -5.91
CA GLY A 122 3.71 -6.54 -5.84
C GLY A 122 4.80 -6.61 -6.92
N CYS A 123 5.11 -5.51 -7.61
CA CYS A 123 6.31 -5.45 -8.43
C CYS A 123 7.56 -5.59 -7.54
N SER A 124 8.54 -6.34 -8.02
CA SER A 124 9.85 -6.39 -7.34
C SER A 124 10.61 -5.07 -7.53
N MET A 125 11.58 -4.78 -6.65
CA MET A 125 12.47 -3.63 -6.82
C MET A 125 13.20 -3.69 -8.17
N ARG A 126 13.66 -4.90 -8.54
CA ARG A 126 14.36 -5.17 -9.80
C ARG A 126 13.48 -4.84 -11.02
N GLU A 127 12.25 -5.34 -11.04
CA GLU A 127 11.26 -5.07 -12.09
C GLU A 127 10.92 -3.57 -12.16
N THR A 128 10.68 -2.93 -11.02
CA THR A 128 10.39 -1.49 -10.94
C THR A 128 11.54 -0.66 -11.51
N MET A 129 12.78 -1.04 -11.21
CA MET A 129 13.97 -0.39 -11.75
C MET A 129 14.05 -0.50 -13.27
N ALA A 130 13.75 -1.68 -13.83
CA ALA A 130 13.73 -1.88 -15.27
C ALA A 130 12.68 -0.99 -15.96
N HIS A 131 11.47 -0.91 -15.41
CA HIS A 131 10.42 -0.02 -15.94
C HIS A 131 10.78 1.47 -15.86
N LEU A 132 11.46 1.89 -14.78
CA LEU A 132 11.94 3.26 -14.62
C LEU A 132 13.02 3.58 -15.68
N ARG A 133 14.05 2.73 -15.79
CA ARG A 133 15.15 2.90 -16.75
C ARG A 133 14.63 2.89 -18.19
N LEU A 134 13.62 2.08 -18.46
CA LEU A 134 12.92 2.06 -19.74
C LEU A 134 12.18 3.37 -20.04
N GLY A 135 11.42 3.90 -19.09
CA GLY A 135 10.77 5.22 -19.23
C GLY A 135 11.79 6.34 -19.45
N PHE A 136 12.91 6.29 -18.75
CA PHE A 136 14.01 7.23 -18.94
C PHE A 136 14.62 7.12 -20.34
N ALA A 137 14.89 5.89 -20.82
CA ALA A 137 15.43 5.67 -22.16
C ALA A 137 14.51 6.20 -23.26
N ASN A 138 13.20 5.99 -23.12
CA ASN A 138 12.20 6.52 -24.04
C ASN A 138 12.22 8.06 -24.06
N ALA A 139 12.32 8.70 -22.90
CA ALA A 139 12.39 10.16 -22.81
C ALA A 139 13.69 10.77 -23.38
N GLN A 140 14.80 10.02 -23.37
CA GLN A 140 16.06 10.41 -24.02
C GLN A 140 16.05 10.18 -25.54
N GLY A 141 14.93 9.72 -26.12
CA GLY A 141 14.84 9.43 -27.55
C GLY A 141 15.68 8.23 -27.98
N ALA A 142 16.04 7.33 -27.05
CA ALA A 142 16.68 6.08 -27.42
C ALA A 142 15.74 5.29 -28.35
N ALA A 143 16.32 4.53 -29.29
CA ALA A 143 15.55 3.73 -30.23
C ALA A 143 14.53 2.83 -29.48
N PRO A 144 13.34 2.57 -30.07
CA PRO A 144 12.22 1.98 -29.34
C PRO A 144 12.62 0.66 -28.69
N VAL A 145 12.80 0.70 -27.37
CA VAL A 145 13.35 -0.42 -26.61
C VAL A 145 12.52 -1.70 -26.76
N PRO A 146 11.18 -1.66 -26.84
CA PRO A 146 10.38 -2.86 -27.14
C PRO A 146 10.74 -3.51 -28.48
N LEU A 147 11.01 -2.72 -29.53
CA LEU A 147 11.41 -3.24 -30.84
C LEU A 147 12.83 -3.83 -30.78
N LEU A 148 13.73 -3.17 -30.06
CA LEU A 148 15.09 -3.68 -29.84
C LEU A 148 15.07 -4.99 -29.05
N LEU A 149 14.21 -5.12 -28.04
CA LEU A 149 14.04 -6.33 -27.26
C LEU A 149 13.47 -7.48 -28.08
N ALA A 150 12.45 -7.22 -28.90
CA ALA A 150 11.88 -8.23 -29.80
C ALA A 150 12.96 -8.81 -30.73
N ARG A 151 13.83 -7.95 -31.27
CA ARG A 151 14.96 -8.36 -32.11
C ARG A 151 16.04 -9.11 -31.33
N TYR A 152 16.33 -8.70 -30.10
CA TYR A 152 17.35 -9.33 -29.24
C TYR A 152 16.94 -10.74 -28.78
N ARG A 153 15.66 -10.94 -28.46
CA ARG A 153 15.11 -12.26 -28.08
C ARG A 153 15.12 -13.27 -29.22
N ALA A 154 15.04 -12.82 -30.47
CA ALA A 154 15.17 -13.71 -31.62
C ALA A 154 16.55 -14.38 -31.72
N THR A 155 17.57 -13.82 -31.04
CA THR A 155 18.95 -14.34 -31.06
C THR A 155 19.36 -15.11 -29.81
N ASP A 156 18.64 -14.99 -28.69
CA ASP A 156 19.02 -15.63 -27.42
C ASP A 156 17.79 -16.16 -26.68
N VAL A 157 17.57 -17.47 -26.80
CA VAL A 157 16.35 -18.17 -26.32
C VAL A 157 16.41 -18.46 -24.81
N SER A 158 17.56 -18.27 -24.17
CA SER A 158 17.81 -18.74 -22.79
C SER A 158 17.45 -17.75 -21.69
N GLN A 159 17.33 -16.45 -22.01
CA GLN A 159 17.20 -15.39 -21.01
C GLN A 159 15.75 -15.02 -20.71
N SER A 160 15.47 -14.66 -19.46
CA SER A 160 14.15 -14.15 -19.09
C SER A 160 13.87 -12.79 -19.75
N PRO A 161 12.59 -12.46 -20.01
CA PRO A 161 12.16 -11.16 -20.55
C PRO A 161 12.76 -9.93 -19.85
N LEU A 162 12.94 -10.01 -18.53
CA LEU A 162 13.47 -8.95 -17.67
C LEU A 162 14.99 -8.84 -17.82
N GLU A 163 15.72 -9.96 -17.81
CA GLU A 163 17.19 -9.98 -17.97
C GLU A 163 17.65 -9.41 -19.31
N SER A 164 16.94 -9.76 -20.38
CA SER A 164 17.23 -9.20 -21.71
C SER A 164 17.00 -7.68 -21.72
N CYS A 165 15.95 -7.21 -21.03
CA CYS A 165 15.65 -5.78 -20.90
C CYS A 165 16.77 -5.05 -20.16
N GLU A 166 17.18 -5.55 -18.99
CA GLU A 166 18.27 -4.96 -18.19
C GLU A 166 19.60 -4.92 -18.94
N THR A 167 19.93 -6.00 -19.65
CA THR A 167 21.14 -6.08 -20.48
C THR A 167 21.13 -5.02 -21.58
N LEU A 168 19.99 -4.88 -22.27
CA LEU A 168 19.84 -3.87 -23.31
C LEU A 168 19.91 -2.44 -22.74
N LEU A 169 19.21 -2.16 -21.63
CA LEU A 169 19.21 -0.85 -20.98
C LEU A 169 20.61 -0.45 -20.54
N THR A 170 21.39 -1.40 -20.00
CA THR A 170 22.79 -1.16 -19.62
C THR A 170 23.64 -0.74 -20.83
N ARG A 171 23.41 -1.30 -22.03
CA ARG A 171 24.08 -0.89 -23.27
C ARG A 171 23.60 0.46 -23.82
N ILE A 172 22.36 0.84 -23.54
CA ILE A 172 21.82 2.15 -23.92
C ILE A 172 22.44 3.22 -23.02
N GLU A 173 22.51 2.96 -21.71
CA GLU A 173 23.05 3.89 -20.71
C GLU A 173 24.52 4.25 -20.90
N THR A 174 25.33 3.38 -21.49
CA THR A 174 26.73 3.69 -21.80
C THR A 174 26.88 4.84 -22.80
N LYS A 175 25.81 5.21 -23.49
CA LYS A 175 25.76 6.32 -24.46
C LYS A 175 25.21 7.60 -23.85
N TYR A 176 24.82 7.61 -22.58
CA TYR A 176 24.27 8.79 -21.94
C TYR A 176 25.36 9.77 -21.54
N GLU A 177 25.06 11.05 -21.72
CA GLU A 177 25.88 12.14 -21.23
C GLU A 177 25.88 12.17 -19.68
N PRO A 178 26.96 12.64 -19.04
CA PRO A 178 27.07 12.74 -17.58
C PRO A 178 25.89 13.40 -16.84
N PRO A 179 25.22 14.48 -17.34
CA PRO A 179 24.02 15.01 -16.69
C PRO A 179 22.84 14.02 -16.71
N SER A 180 22.59 13.33 -17.82
CA SER A 180 21.50 12.34 -17.93
C SER A 180 21.74 11.15 -17.01
N LEU A 181 22.98 10.69 -16.89
CA LEU A 181 23.34 9.64 -15.92
C LEU A 181 23.08 10.08 -14.47
N ARG A 182 23.44 11.32 -14.11
CA ARG A 182 23.16 11.86 -12.77
C ARG A 182 21.66 11.92 -12.49
N GLN A 183 20.86 12.37 -13.46
CA GLN A 183 19.40 12.39 -13.33
C GLN A 183 18.84 10.97 -13.16
N LEU A 184 19.29 9.99 -13.96
CA LEU A 184 18.87 8.61 -13.81
C LEU A 184 19.18 8.09 -12.40
N ARG A 185 20.42 8.25 -11.91
CA ARG A 185 20.81 7.81 -10.56
C ARG A 185 20.00 8.48 -9.45
N GLN A 186 19.59 9.74 -9.63
CA GLN A 186 18.66 10.41 -8.70
C GLN A 186 17.28 9.77 -8.68
N LEU A 187 16.75 9.35 -9.84
CA LEU A 187 15.46 8.65 -9.89
C LEU A 187 15.57 7.23 -9.31
N GLU A 188 16.66 6.52 -9.59
CA GLU A 188 16.90 5.18 -9.04
C GLU A 188 17.05 5.19 -7.51
N SER A 189 17.63 6.25 -6.94
CA SER A 189 17.73 6.38 -5.48
C SER A 189 16.37 6.51 -4.80
N LEU A 190 15.37 7.09 -5.48
CA LEU A 190 13.98 7.10 -5.01
C LEU A 190 13.38 5.69 -4.97
N VAL A 191 13.65 4.87 -6.00
CA VAL A 191 13.24 3.46 -6.00
C VAL A 191 13.83 2.74 -4.79
N HIS A 192 15.14 2.89 -4.57
CA HIS A 192 15.80 2.29 -3.42
C HIS A 192 15.22 2.78 -2.09
N ALA A 193 14.98 4.08 -1.94
CA ALA A 193 14.42 4.66 -0.71
C ALA A 193 13.03 4.11 -0.41
N GLU A 194 12.13 4.07 -1.38
CA GLU A 194 10.75 3.58 -1.20
C GLU A 194 10.70 2.07 -0.91
N PHE A 195 11.59 1.27 -1.51
CA PHE A 195 11.69 -0.15 -1.21
C PHE A 195 12.38 -0.42 0.15
N ALA A 196 13.33 0.42 0.57
CA ALA A 196 13.98 0.30 1.88
C ALA A 196 13.05 0.61 3.06
N GLN A 197 12.06 1.48 2.87
CA GLN A 197 11.06 1.81 3.91
C GLN A 197 10.14 0.62 4.30
N ALA A 198 10.28 -0.56 3.67
CA ALA A 198 9.37 -1.71 3.84
C ALA A 198 9.60 -2.60 5.07
N SER A 199 10.52 -2.25 5.99
CA SER A 199 10.83 -3.12 7.15
C SER A 199 10.25 -2.66 8.48
N THR A 200 9.42 -1.62 8.52
CA THR A 200 8.76 -1.21 9.78
C THR A 200 7.36 -1.82 9.84
N PRO A 201 7.14 -2.93 10.58
CA PRO A 201 5.79 -3.35 10.89
C PRO A 201 5.09 -2.19 11.61
N VAL A 202 3.86 -1.88 11.19
CA VAL A 202 2.97 -0.98 11.91
C VAL A 202 2.83 -1.54 13.32
N ASN A 203 3.55 -0.95 14.28
CA ASN A 203 3.47 -1.31 15.68
C ASN A 203 2.09 -0.86 16.17
N THR A 204 1.13 -1.78 16.20
CA THR A 204 -0.25 -1.59 16.65
C THR A 204 -0.37 -1.31 18.15
N LYS A 205 0.73 -0.95 18.84
CA LYS A 205 0.74 -0.64 20.27
C LYS A 205 0.33 0.80 20.62
N ASP A 206 0.29 1.73 19.67
CA ASP A 206 0.00 3.14 19.98
C ASP A 206 -1.49 3.55 19.82
N VAL A 207 -2.42 2.60 19.94
CA VAL A 207 -3.88 2.91 20.00
C VAL A 207 -4.40 2.89 21.44
N ARG A 208 -3.53 2.93 22.45
CA ARG A 208 -3.93 3.10 23.85
C ARG A 208 -3.03 4.10 24.55
N SER A 209 -3.42 5.36 24.55
CA SER A 209 -3.06 6.35 25.57
C SER A 209 -4.20 7.34 25.70
#